data_AF-S3AD75-F1
#
_entry.id   AF-S3AD75-F1
#
_cell.length_a   1.000
_cell.length_b   1.000
_cell.length_c   1.000
_cell.angle_alpha   90.00
_cell.angle_beta   90.00
_cell.angle_gamma   90.00
#
_symmetry.space_group_name_H-M   'P 1'
#
loop_
_entity.id
_entity.type
_entity.pdbx_description
1 polymer ?
#
loop_
_entity_poly.entity_id
_entity_poly.type
_entity_poly.pdbx_seq_one_letter_code
_entity_poly.pdbx_strand_id
1 'polypeptide(L)'
;MGEDWRLTGQEASLVGRPLRLARWVPYRPGWDHDHCEFCWAEISDDETSHADFSEAWVTADDNRTWVCPACFDDFRGRFGWTIVT
;
A
#
# COMPACT_ATOMS: atom_id res chain seq x y z
N MET A 1 7.98 -21.86 -13.24
CA MET A 1 7.07 -21.17 -12.32
C MET A 1 7.92 -20.13 -11.62
N GLY A 2 7.93 -18.90 -12.16
CA GLY A 2 8.63 -17.79 -11.55
C GLY A 2 7.77 -17.20 -10.45
N GLU A 3 8.40 -16.68 -9.40
CA GLU A 3 7.70 -15.90 -8.39
C GLU A 3 7.01 -14.68 -9.03
N ASP A 4 5.93 -14.20 -8.41
CA ASP A 4 5.21 -13.01 -8.87
C ASP A 4 6.18 -11.82 -8.92
N TRP A 5 6.21 -11.11 -10.06
CA TRP A 5 7.19 -10.05 -10.32
C TRP A 5 7.07 -8.88 -9.33
N ARG A 6 5.93 -8.74 -8.65
CA ARG A 6 5.68 -7.71 -7.63
C ARG A 6 6.43 -7.98 -6.32
N LEU A 7 6.94 -9.21 -6.13
CA LEU A 7 7.67 -9.61 -4.94
C LEU A 7 9.16 -9.38 -5.15
N THR A 8 9.70 -8.39 -4.45
CA THR A 8 11.08 -7.93 -4.56
C THR A 8 11.78 -7.85 -3.19
N GLY A 9 11.25 -8.52 -2.17
CA GLY A 9 11.82 -8.59 -0.82
C GLY A 9 11.03 -7.86 0.27
N GLN A 10 9.78 -7.48 -0.02
CA GLN A 10 8.88 -6.82 0.94
C GLN A 10 8.67 -7.66 2.21
N GLU A 11 8.86 -8.98 2.15
CA GLU A 11 8.72 -9.89 3.29
C GLU A 11 9.60 -9.50 4.48
N ALA A 12 10.74 -8.85 4.22
CA ALA A 12 11.65 -8.39 5.26
C ALA A 12 11.00 -7.38 6.21
N SER A 13 9.98 -6.64 5.74
CA SER A 13 9.43 -5.49 6.44
C SER A 13 7.91 -5.51 6.57
N LEU A 14 7.18 -6.36 5.85
CA LEU A 14 5.71 -6.33 5.84
C LEU A 14 5.04 -7.58 6.43
N VAL A 15 5.77 -8.67 6.68
CA VAL A 15 5.16 -9.89 7.26
C VAL A 15 4.59 -9.61 8.65
N GLY A 16 3.34 -10.00 8.87
CA GLY A 16 2.62 -9.90 10.14
C GLY A 16 2.23 -8.48 10.54
N ARG A 17 2.51 -7.47 9.71
CA ARG A 17 2.25 -6.08 10.09
C ARG A 17 0.77 -5.72 10.13
N PRO A 18 0.37 -4.78 11.01
CA PRO A 18 -0.98 -4.27 11.04
C PRO A 18 -1.18 -3.26 9.90
N LEU A 19 -2.24 -3.43 9.11
CA LEU A 19 -2.66 -2.49 8.07
C LEU A 19 -4.07 -1.97 8.38
N ARG A 20 -4.32 -0.72 7.98
CA ARG A 20 -5.65 -0.11 8.01
C ARG A 20 -5.99 0.46 6.65
N LEU A 21 -7.27 0.48 6.32
CA LEU A 21 -7.75 1.18 5.13
C LEU A 21 -7.75 2.69 5.42
N ALA A 22 -7.27 3.49 4.49
CA ALA A 22 -7.13 4.94 4.66
C ALA A 22 -7.29 5.66 3.32
N ARG A 23 -8.01 6.79 3.34
CA ARG A 23 -7.88 7.79 2.28
C ARG A 23 -6.48 8.38 2.35
N TRP A 24 -5.84 8.54 1.20
CA TRP A 24 -4.52 9.13 1.14
C TRP A 24 -4.56 10.60 1.57
N VAL A 25 -3.53 11.01 2.28
CA VAL A 25 -3.28 12.40 2.66
C VAL A 25 -1.78 12.68 2.53
N PRO A 26 -1.39 13.91 2.15
CA PRO A 26 0.02 14.27 2.06
C PRO A 26 0.75 14.04 3.39
N TYR A 27 1.83 13.26 3.37
CA TYR A 27 2.68 13.06 4.56
C TYR A 27 3.33 14.36 5.03
N ARG A 28 3.59 15.28 4.10
CA ARG A 28 4.15 16.62 4.36
C ARG A 28 3.71 17.61 3.27
N PRO A 29 3.83 18.93 3.50
CA PRO A 29 3.51 19.92 2.49
C PRO A 29 4.28 19.69 1.17
N GLY A 30 3.56 19.67 0.05
CA GLY A 30 4.12 19.41 -1.28
C GLY A 30 4.40 17.94 -1.61
N TRP A 31 4.01 17.00 -0.73
CA TRP A 31 3.95 15.58 -1.06
C TRP A 31 2.65 15.33 -1.82
N ASP A 32 2.76 14.86 -3.07
CA ASP A 32 1.64 14.83 -4.01
C ASP A 32 1.06 13.43 -4.22
N HIS A 33 1.85 12.38 -4.01
CA HIS A 33 1.42 10.99 -4.08
C HIS A 33 2.37 10.05 -3.33
N ASP A 34 1.91 8.84 -3.05
CA ASP A 34 2.71 7.67 -2.71
C ASP A 34 2.52 6.58 -3.78
N HIS A 35 3.32 5.53 -3.71
CA HIS A 35 3.18 4.36 -4.60
C HIS A 35 2.86 3.11 -3.78
N CYS A 36 2.13 2.19 -4.40
CA CYS A 36 1.98 0.85 -3.87
C CYS A 36 3.34 0.14 -3.83
N GLU A 37 3.73 -0.37 -2.66
CA GLU A 37 5.02 -1.07 -2.41
C GLU A 37 5.27 -2.29 -3.31
N PHE A 38 4.21 -2.84 -3.92
CA PHE A 38 4.26 -4.03 -4.77
C PHE A 38 4.26 -3.70 -6.27
N CYS A 39 3.23 -3.02 -6.76
CA CYS A 39 3.03 -2.79 -8.19
C CYS A 39 3.36 -1.37 -8.66
N TRP A 40 3.77 -0.47 -7.75
CA TRP A 40 4.05 0.94 -8.02
C TRP A 40 2.86 1.79 -8.52
N ALA A 41 1.63 1.26 -8.46
CA ALA A 41 0.43 2.05 -8.73
C ALA A 41 0.39 3.31 -7.87
N GLU A 42 -0.02 4.43 -8.45
CA GLU A 42 -0.02 5.73 -7.78
C GLU A 42 -1.21 5.84 -6.81
N ILE A 43 -0.93 6.39 -5.64
CA ILE A 43 -1.89 6.58 -4.55
C ILE A 43 -1.85 8.05 -4.13
N SER A 44 -2.92 8.80 -4.39
CA SER A 44 -3.02 10.21 -4.02
C SER A 44 -4.47 10.67 -3.86
N ASP A 45 -4.69 11.84 -3.25
CA ASP A 45 -6.02 12.44 -3.20
C ASP A 45 -6.39 13.22 -4.48
N ASP A 46 -5.53 13.20 -5.50
CA ASP A 46 -5.78 13.87 -6.76
C ASP A 46 -6.97 13.24 -7.50
N GLU A 47 -8.10 13.93 -7.47
CA GLU A 47 -9.32 13.53 -8.20
C GLU A 47 -9.24 13.91 -9.69
N THR A 48 -8.10 14.45 -10.17
CA THR A 48 -7.94 14.98 -11.55
C THR A 48 -7.49 13.93 -12.59
N SER A 49 -7.44 12.65 -12.21
CA SER A 49 -7.29 11.43 -13.05
C SER A 49 -5.87 10.89 -13.26
N HIS A 50 -4.87 11.33 -12.50
CA HIS A 50 -3.53 10.72 -12.57
C HIS A 50 -3.34 9.56 -11.58
N ALA A 51 -4.04 9.60 -10.45
CA ALA A 51 -3.95 8.57 -9.41
C ALA A 51 -4.73 7.30 -9.79
N ASP A 52 -4.12 6.13 -9.56
CA ASP A 52 -4.84 4.84 -9.67
C ASP A 52 -5.80 4.64 -8.49
N PHE A 53 -5.44 5.14 -7.30
CA PHE A 53 -6.20 4.98 -6.07
C PHE A 53 -6.15 6.24 -5.18
N SER A 54 -7.28 6.62 -4.59
CA SER A 54 -7.32 7.63 -3.52
C SER A 54 -7.53 7.06 -2.13
N GLU A 55 -7.88 5.77 -2.05
CA GLU A 55 -7.99 5.01 -0.83
C GLU A 55 -7.23 3.69 -0.99
N ALA A 56 -6.40 3.37 -0.01
CA ALA A 56 -5.53 2.20 -0.02
C ALA A 56 -5.21 1.74 1.40
N TRP A 57 -4.54 0.59 1.52
CA TRP A 57 -4.10 0.07 2.80
C TRP A 57 -2.77 0.70 3.17
N VAL A 58 -2.62 1.11 4.43
CA VAL A 58 -1.37 1.66 4.95
C VAL A 58 -0.96 0.93 6.22
N THR A 59 0.34 0.77 6.45
CA THR A 59 0.90 0.27 7.71
C THR A 59 0.38 1.11 8.88
N ALA A 60 -0.40 0.49 9.76
CA ALA A 60 -1.13 1.22 10.79
C ALA A 60 -0.23 1.75 11.91
N ASP A 61 0.92 1.11 12.13
CA ASP A 61 1.85 1.47 13.20
C ASP A 61 2.74 2.69 12.86
N ASP A 62 2.95 3.00 11.57
CA ASP A 62 3.78 4.14 11.15
C ASP A 62 3.21 5.03 10.03
N ASN A 63 2.15 4.60 9.35
CA ASN A 63 1.51 5.25 8.22
C ASN A 63 2.46 5.56 7.03
N ARG A 64 3.46 4.71 6.77
CA ARG A 64 4.47 4.96 5.72
C ARG A 64 4.36 4.11 4.48
N THR A 65 3.98 2.83 4.62
CA THR A 65 3.97 1.92 3.48
C THR A 65 2.54 1.72 3.00
N TRP A 66 2.30 2.08 1.75
CA TRP A 66 1.00 1.96 1.11
C TRP A 66 0.94 0.71 0.22
N VAL A 67 -0.23 0.06 0.24
CA VAL A 67 -0.55 -1.13 -0.53
C VAL A 67 -1.91 -0.92 -1.17
N CYS A 68 -1.96 -0.89 -2.50
CA CYS A 68 -3.22 -0.72 -3.20
C CYS A 68 -4.19 -1.89 -2.90
N PRO A 69 -5.51 -1.69 -3.06
CA PRO A 69 -6.51 -2.73 -2.78
C PRO A 69 -6.24 -4.07 -3.48
N ALA A 70 -5.78 -4.04 -4.74
CA ALA A 70 -5.50 -5.26 -5.49
C ALA A 70 -4.31 -6.05 -4.91
N CYS A 71 -3.19 -5.39 -4.62
CA CYS A 71 -2.04 -6.06 -4.00
C CYS A 71 -2.33 -6.50 -2.56
N PHE A 72 -3.22 -5.79 -1.86
CA PHE A 72 -3.67 -6.22 -0.55
C PHE A 72 -4.39 -7.57 -0.63
N ASP A 73 -5.35 -7.70 -1.55
CA ASP A 73 -6.14 -8.94 -1.72
C ASP A 73 -5.25 -10.12 -2.15
N ASP A 74 -4.33 -9.88 -3.08
CA ASP A 74 -3.42 -10.91 -3.58
C ASP A 74 -2.44 -11.42 -2.51
N PHE A 75 -1.95 -10.53 -1.64
CA PHE A 75 -0.83 -10.83 -0.74
C PHE A 75 -1.20 -10.94 0.74
N ARG A 76 -2.41 -10.58 1.16
CA ARG A 76 -2.86 -10.67 2.58
C ARG A 76 -2.59 -12.03 3.22
N GLY A 77 -2.79 -13.12 2.48
CA GLY A 77 -2.56 -14.48 2.98
C GLY A 77 -1.08 -14.81 3.15
N ARG A 78 -0.24 -14.40 2.19
CA ARG A 78 1.21 -14.63 2.22
C ARG A 78 1.89 -13.83 3.33
N PHE A 79 1.48 -12.57 3.50
CA PHE A 79 2.08 -11.68 4.47
C PHE A 79 1.44 -11.78 5.86
N GLY A 80 0.27 -12.42 5.99
CA GLY A 80 -0.40 -12.58 7.28
C GLY A 80 -0.75 -11.24 7.93
N TRP A 81 -1.13 -10.24 7.12
CA TRP A 81 -1.46 -8.92 7.64
C TRP A 81 -2.66 -8.95 8.58
N THR A 82 -2.55 -8.17 9.66
CA THR A 82 -3.66 -7.95 10.58
C THR A 82 -4.40 -6.68 10.18
N ILE A 83 -5.71 -6.75 10.00
CA ILE A 83 -6.52 -5.56 9.73
C ILE A 83 -6.87 -4.90 11.05
N VAL A 84 -6.57 -3.60 11.16
CA VAL A 84 -6.99 -2.77 12.29
C VAL A 84 -7.92 -1.66 11.79
N THR A 85 -8.94 -1.36 12.60
CA THR A 85 -9.97 -0.34 12.33
C THR A 85 -9.72 0.92 13.11
#